data_AF-A0A7W0ZQQ6-F1
#
_entry.id   AF-A0A7W0ZQQ6-F1
#
_cell.length_a   1.000
_cell.length_b   1.000
_cell.length_c   1.000
_cell.angle_alpha   90.00
_cell.angle_beta   90.00
_cell.angle_gamma   90.00
#
_symmetry.space_group_name_H-M   'P 1'
#
loop_
_entity.id
_entity.type
_entity.pdbx_description
1 polymer ?
#
loop_
_entity_poly.entity_id
_entity_poly.type
_entity_poly.pdbx_seq_one_letter_code
_entity_poly.pdbx_strand_id
1 'polypeptide(L)'
;MLINATFMQEAARIVTRTPRPHVTPAEMRCLLRRRTELHDRDLANVEADLYPRELLFDIPVRRYLRSLPRLMRDTPSVVRRMRRQDYQDIPPVDKDRYPAYYRRNFHWQTDGYFSDHSAEMYELGVELLFRGTADVMRRQIIPPITRFVREVGGAKHVRLLDVACGTGRTLH
;
A
#
# COMPACT_ATOMS: atom_id res chain seq x y z
N MET A 1 -5.06 -14.20 12.82
CA MET A 1 -3.80 -14.68 12.22
C MET A 1 -2.94 -13.49 11.82
N LEU A 2 -1.95 -13.11 12.62
CA LEU A 2 -1.12 -11.89 12.45
C LEU A 2 0.39 -12.24 12.42
N ILE A 3 0.72 -13.45 11.97
CA ILE A 3 2.04 -14.06 12.14
C ILE A 3 2.94 -13.88 10.89
N ASN A 4 2.37 -13.66 9.70
CA ASN A 4 3.17 -13.72 8.46
C ASN A 4 3.86 -12.40 8.06
N ALA A 5 3.28 -11.23 8.36
CA ALA A 5 3.89 -9.94 8.00
C ALA A 5 5.09 -9.58 8.90
N THR A 6 5.04 -9.99 10.17
CA THR A 6 6.11 -9.74 11.15
C THR A 6 7.39 -10.48 10.79
N PHE A 7 7.30 -11.73 10.33
CA PHE A 7 8.47 -12.53 9.98
C PHE A 7 9.30 -11.92 8.85
N MET A 8 8.65 -11.49 7.75
CA MET A 8 9.37 -10.85 6.63
C MET A 8 9.98 -9.51 7.02
N GLN A 9 9.29 -8.72 7.84
CA GLN A 9 9.82 -7.45 8.35
C GLN A 9 11.05 -7.69 9.24
N GLU A 10 11.03 -8.71 10.11
CA GLU A 10 12.18 -9.08 10.94
C GLU A 10 13.34 -9.64 10.10
N ALA A 11 13.06 -10.52 9.13
CA ALA A 11 14.06 -11.05 8.22
C ALA A 11 14.73 -9.94 7.41
N ALA A 12 13.95 -9.01 6.84
CA ALA A 12 14.45 -7.84 6.15
C ALA A 12 15.34 -7.01 7.07
N ARG A 13 14.90 -6.74 8.31
CA ARG A 13 15.67 -5.98 9.31
C ARG A 13 17.03 -6.60 9.61
N ILE A 14 17.07 -7.93 9.80
CA ILE A 14 18.32 -8.67 10.04
C ILE A 14 19.26 -8.52 8.84
N VAL A 15 18.74 -8.72 7.62
CA VAL A 15 19.52 -8.62 6.39
C VAL A 15 20.01 -7.17 6.16
N THR A 16 19.21 -6.17 6.48
CA THR A 16 19.57 -4.75 6.32
C THR A 16 20.42 -4.18 7.46
N ARG A 17 20.61 -4.93 8.56
CA ARG A 17 21.23 -4.44 9.81
C ARG A 17 20.58 -3.15 10.33
N THR A 18 19.28 -2.98 10.09
CA THR A 18 18.55 -1.81 10.57
C THR A 18 18.23 -2.02 12.05
N PRO A 19 18.57 -1.09 12.95
CA PRO A 19 18.20 -1.22 14.36
C PRO A 19 16.69 -1.25 14.53
N ARG A 20 16.19 -1.93 15.57
CA ARG A 20 14.76 -1.84 15.91
C ARG A 20 14.47 -0.40 16.34
N PRO A 21 13.44 0.26 15.76
CA PRO A 21 13.00 1.53 16.30
C PRO A 21 12.55 1.31 17.74
N HIS A 22 12.94 2.21 18.63
CA HIS A 22 12.51 2.18 20.01
C HIS A 22 11.05 2.66 20.08
N VAL A 23 10.12 1.72 20.23
CA VAL A 23 8.69 2.01 20.39
C VAL A 23 8.33 1.80 21.86
N THR A 24 7.95 2.87 22.54
CA THR A 24 7.54 2.84 23.93
C THR A 24 6.23 2.05 24.11
N PRO A 25 5.97 1.51 25.31
CA PRO A 25 4.68 0.86 25.59
C PRO A 25 3.47 1.77 25.35
N ALA A 26 3.61 3.08 25.57
CA ALA A 26 2.55 4.06 25.34
C ALA A 26 2.26 4.23 23.83
N GLU A 27 3.30 4.34 23.00
CA GLU A 27 3.15 4.40 21.54
C GLU A 27 2.55 3.11 21.00
N MET A 28 2.99 1.95 21.49
CA MET A 28 2.40 0.67 21.09
C MET A 28 0.89 0.61 21.40
N ARG A 29 0.48 1.02 22.61
CA ARG A 29 -0.94 1.11 22.97
C ARG A 29 -1.70 2.09 22.06
N CYS A 30 -1.10 3.23 21.74
CA CYS A 30 -1.69 4.20 20.81
C CYS A 30 -1.91 3.58 19.42
N LEU A 31 -0.89 2.92 18.86
CA LEU A 31 -0.97 2.26 17.55
C LEU A 31 -2.05 1.18 17.50
N LEU A 32 -2.13 0.34 18.54
CA LEU A 32 -3.16 -0.69 18.64
C LEU A 32 -4.56 -0.07 18.73
N ARG A 33 -4.75 0.98 19.53
CA ARG A 33 -6.02 1.70 19.63
C ARG A 33 -6.42 2.30 18.28
N ARG A 34 -5.52 3.02 17.61
CA ARG A 34 -5.78 3.61 16.27
C ARG A 34 -6.13 2.56 15.22
N ARG A 35 -5.49 1.39 15.30
CA ARG A 35 -5.85 0.25 14.44
C ARG A 35 -7.28 -0.21 14.71
N THR A 36 -7.66 -0.37 15.97
CA THR A 36 -9.04 -0.75 16.33
C THR A 36 -10.03 0.31 15.84
N GLU A 37 -9.79 1.60 16.13
CA GLU A 37 -10.61 2.72 15.65
C GLU A 37 -10.80 2.72 14.12
N LEU A 38 -9.76 2.34 13.37
CA LEU A 38 -9.84 2.24 11.91
C LEU A 38 -10.78 1.12 11.46
N HIS A 39 -10.72 -0.06 12.09
CA HIS A 39 -11.61 -1.18 11.75
C HIS A 39 -13.06 -0.90 12.18
N ASP A 40 -13.25 -0.30 13.36
CA ASP A 40 -14.57 0.08 13.84
C ASP A 40 -15.22 1.10 12.88
N ARG A 41 -14.44 2.05 12.37
CA ARG A 41 -14.91 3.00 11.35
C ARG A 41 -15.24 2.31 10.03
N ASP A 42 -14.40 1.36 9.58
CA ASP A 42 -14.64 0.60 8.35
C ASP A 42 -15.95 -0.18 8.43
N LEU A 43 -16.24 -0.80 9.58
CA LEU A 43 -17.50 -1.48 9.84
C LEU A 43 -18.69 -0.50 9.88
N ALA A 44 -18.56 0.59 10.63
CA ALA A 44 -19.63 1.59 10.75
C ALA A 44 -19.99 2.22 9.38
N ASN A 45 -19.02 2.38 8.48
CA ASN A 45 -19.30 2.86 7.12
C ASN A 45 -20.14 1.86 6.31
N VAL A 46 -19.86 0.55 6.44
CA VAL A 46 -20.66 -0.50 5.80
C VAL A 46 -22.06 -0.57 6.41
N GLU A 47 -22.18 -0.47 7.73
CA GLU A 47 -23.48 -0.41 8.42
C GLU A 47 -24.32 0.79 8.00
N ALA A 48 -23.67 1.92 7.67
CA ALA A 48 -24.31 3.11 7.12
C ALA A 48 -24.56 3.05 5.59
N ASP A 49 -24.40 1.87 4.99
CA ASP A 49 -24.58 1.61 3.56
C ASP A 49 -23.71 2.54 2.68
N LEU A 50 -22.52 2.93 3.15
CA LEU A 50 -21.63 3.81 2.38
C LEU A 50 -20.84 3.03 1.32
N TYR A 51 -20.69 1.72 1.51
CA TYR A 51 -20.15 0.79 0.52
C TYR A 51 -20.50 -0.67 0.88
N PRO A 52 -20.52 -1.57 -0.12
CA PRO A 52 -20.89 -2.98 0.08
C PRO A 52 -20.03 -3.71 1.12
N ARG A 53 -20.67 -4.62 1.86
CA ARG A 53 -20.00 -5.45 2.88
C ARG A 53 -18.94 -6.37 2.29
N GLU A 54 -19.11 -6.76 1.03
CA GLU A 54 -18.21 -7.62 0.27
C GLU A 54 -16.79 -7.04 0.23
N LEU A 55 -16.66 -5.70 0.21
CA LEU A 55 -15.37 -5.01 0.22
C LEU A 55 -14.57 -5.23 1.50
N LEU A 56 -15.20 -5.59 2.62
CA LEU A 56 -14.46 -5.95 3.85
C LEU A 56 -13.66 -7.24 3.67
N PHE A 57 -14.07 -8.10 2.74
CA PHE A 57 -13.51 -9.44 2.53
C PHE A 57 -12.81 -9.61 1.18
N ASP A 58 -12.75 -8.56 0.36
CA ASP A 58 -12.22 -8.62 -1.00
C ASP A 58 -10.69 -8.71 -1.07
N ILE A 59 -9.99 -9.28 -0.08
CA ILE A 59 -8.52 -9.28 -0.07
C ILE A 59 -7.98 -10.05 -1.30
N PRO A 60 -7.05 -9.49 -2.10
CA PRO A 60 -6.61 -10.11 -3.36
C PRO A 60 -5.53 -11.18 -3.10
N VAL A 61 -5.88 -12.20 -2.30
CA VAL A 61 -4.98 -13.24 -1.79
C VAL A 61 -4.21 -13.92 -2.93
N ARG A 62 -4.89 -14.26 -4.03
CA ARG A 62 -4.25 -14.91 -5.20
C ARG A 62 -3.16 -14.04 -5.81
N ARG A 63 -3.38 -12.72 -5.89
CA ARG A 63 -2.39 -11.76 -6.41
C ARG A 63 -1.19 -11.68 -5.48
N TYR A 64 -1.43 -11.49 -4.18
CA TYR A 64 -0.38 -11.40 -3.18
C TYR A 64 0.48 -12.67 -3.11
N LEU A 65 -0.13 -13.85 -3.18
CA LEU A 65 0.61 -15.11 -3.22
C LEU A 65 1.49 -15.25 -4.48
N ARG A 66 1.02 -14.79 -5.65
CA ARG A 66 1.81 -14.80 -6.89
C ARG A 66 2.95 -13.78 -6.87
N SER A 67 2.76 -12.63 -6.23
CA SER A 67 3.78 -11.59 -6.11
C SER A 67 4.85 -11.94 -5.07
N LEU A 68 4.53 -12.77 -4.08
CA LEU A 68 5.43 -13.04 -2.97
C LEU A 68 6.81 -13.60 -3.38
N PRO A 69 6.92 -14.62 -4.26
CA PRO A 69 8.23 -15.10 -4.72
C PRO A 69 9.03 -14.02 -5.46
N ARG A 70 8.34 -13.12 -6.18
CA ARG A 70 8.98 -11.99 -6.88
C ARG A 70 9.55 -10.99 -5.87
N LEU A 71 8.81 -10.67 -4.80
CA LEU A 71 9.29 -9.81 -3.71
C LEU A 71 10.57 -10.36 -3.06
N MET A 72 10.56 -11.66 -2.76
CA MET A 72 11.69 -12.33 -2.11
C MET A 72 12.91 -12.33 -3.04
N ARG A 73 12.72 -12.57 -4.33
CA ARG A 73 13.80 -12.52 -5.33
C ARG A 73 14.40 -11.12 -5.47
N ASP A 74 13.60 -10.07 -5.35
CA ASP A 74 14.07 -8.69 -5.49
C ASP A 74 14.80 -8.17 -4.23
N THR A 75 14.48 -8.74 -3.06
CA THR A 75 14.99 -8.29 -1.75
C THR A 75 16.52 -8.10 -1.70
N PRO A 76 17.38 -9.02 -2.20
CA PRO A 76 18.83 -8.81 -2.18
C PRO A 76 19.29 -7.58 -2.97
N SER A 77 18.64 -7.29 -4.10
CA SER A 77 18.96 -6.12 -4.92
C SER A 77 18.54 -4.82 -4.23
N VAL A 78 17.37 -4.81 -3.60
CA VAL A 78 16.89 -3.70 -2.75
C VAL A 78 17.88 -3.40 -1.62
N VAL A 79 18.34 -4.44 -0.90
CA VAL A 79 19.30 -4.27 0.20
C VAL A 79 20.64 -3.73 -0.30
N ARG A 80 21.13 -4.24 -1.45
CA ARG A 80 22.38 -3.76 -2.06
C ARG A 80 22.28 -2.28 -2.42
N ARG A 81 21.19 -1.85 -3.06
CA ARG A 81 20.93 -0.43 -3.39
C ARG A 81 20.87 0.43 -2.14
N MET A 82 20.11 0.01 -1.13
CA MET A 82 19.97 0.73 0.14
C MET A 82 21.33 0.98 0.80
N ARG A 83 22.18 -0.05 0.85
CA ARG A 83 23.54 0.06 1.44
C ARG A 83 24.46 0.98 0.65
N ARG A 84 24.31 1.04 -0.67
CA ARG A 84 25.10 1.90 -1.56
C ARG A 84 24.55 3.32 -1.69
N GLN A 85 23.38 3.56 -1.10
CA GLN A 85 22.58 4.76 -1.33
C GLN A 85 22.33 5.06 -2.81
N ASP A 86 22.21 3.99 -3.60
CA ASP A 86 22.03 4.10 -5.05
C ASP A 86 20.57 4.36 -5.40
N TYR A 87 20.20 5.64 -5.44
CA TYR A 87 18.86 6.09 -5.80
C TYR A 87 18.61 6.17 -7.31
N GLN A 88 19.66 6.02 -8.12
CA GLN A 88 19.59 6.24 -9.58
C GLN A 88 19.59 4.94 -10.39
N ASP A 89 19.69 3.78 -9.74
CA ASP A 89 19.42 2.47 -10.33
C ASP A 89 17.93 2.36 -10.75
N ILE A 90 17.65 2.87 -11.95
CA ILE A 90 16.37 2.83 -12.68
C ILE A 90 16.63 2.64 -14.19
N PRO A 91 15.63 2.14 -14.95
CA PRO A 91 15.69 2.11 -16.41
C PRO A 91 15.97 3.48 -17.03
N PRO A 92 16.50 3.53 -18.26
CA PRO A 92 16.59 4.77 -19.02
C PRO A 92 15.21 5.41 -19.20
N VAL A 93 15.12 6.70 -18.88
CA VAL A 93 13.87 7.47 -18.96
C VAL A 93 14.11 8.83 -19.57
N ASP A 94 13.07 9.34 -20.22
CA ASP A 94 13.03 10.69 -20.76
C ASP A 94 13.08 11.73 -19.62
N LYS A 95 14.16 12.51 -19.60
CA LYS A 95 14.41 13.52 -18.55
C LYS A 95 13.57 14.78 -18.72
N ASP A 96 13.07 15.04 -19.92
CA ASP A 96 12.25 16.20 -20.25
C ASP A 96 10.77 15.93 -19.89
N ARG A 97 10.35 14.66 -20.02
CA ARG A 97 9.00 14.22 -19.62
C ARG A 97 8.85 14.02 -18.12
N TYR A 98 9.87 13.54 -17.42
CA TYR A 98 9.76 13.14 -16.01
C TYR A 98 10.56 14.05 -15.07
N PRO A 99 9.91 14.72 -14.10
CA PRO A 99 10.58 15.49 -13.06
C PRO A 99 11.62 14.65 -12.29
N ALA A 100 12.67 15.30 -11.77
CA ALA A 100 13.74 14.64 -11.02
C ALA A 100 13.23 13.77 -9.87
N TYR A 101 12.11 14.16 -9.24
CA TYR A 101 11.45 13.39 -8.19
C TYR A 101 11.09 11.96 -8.63
N TYR A 102 10.61 11.77 -9.86
CA TYR A 102 10.25 10.46 -10.39
C TYR A 102 11.43 9.70 -10.99
N ARG A 103 12.55 10.38 -11.28
CA ARG A 103 13.76 9.78 -11.88
C ARG A 103 14.68 9.18 -10.82
N ARG A 104 14.11 8.38 -9.92
CA ARG A 104 14.83 7.66 -8.87
C ARG A 104 14.09 6.39 -8.49
N ASN A 105 14.78 5.44 -7.89
CA ASN A 105 14.08 4.38 -7.17
C ASN A 105 13.44 4.97 -5.91
N PHE A 106 12.15 4.66 -5.72
CA PHE A 106 11.38 5.03 -4.54
C PHE A 106 11.39 3.84 -3.57
N HIS A 107 11.73 4.06 -2.30
CA HIS A 107 11.95 2.97 -1.33
C HIS A 107 12.92 1.86 -1.78
N TRP A 108 13.92 2.19 -2.61
CA TRP A 108 14.90 1.24 -3.16
C TRP A 108 14.32 0.16 -4.07
N GLN A 109 13.09 0.36 -4.55
CA GLN A 109 12.37 -0.59 -5.39
C GLN A 109 13.01 -0.71 -6.77
N THR A 110 13.10 -1.93 -7.30
CA THR A 110 13.57 -2.16 -8.68
C THR A 110 12.68 -1.39 -9.66
N ASP A 111 13.33 -0.76 -10.64
CA ASP A 111 12.74 0.08 -11.69
C ASP A 111 12.06 1.40 -11.25
N GLY A 112 11.99 1.70 -9.95
CA GLY A 112 11.34 2.92 -9.47
C GLY A 112 9.89 3.01 -9.94
N TYR A 113 9.52 4.08 -10.65
CA TYR A 113 8.16 4.31 -11.14
C TYR A 113 7.89 3.74 -12.55
N PHE A 114 8.87 3.07 -13.18
CA PHE A 114 8.89 2.90 -14.64
C PHE A 114 8.70 1.45 -15.13
N SER A 115 8.15 0.57 -14.31
CA SER A 115 7.78 -0.78 -14.76
C SER A 115 6.50 -1.31 -14.14
N ASP A 116 5.79 -2.15 -14.90
CA ASP A 116 4.62 -2.89 -14.41
C ASP A 116 4.98 -3.79 -13.23
N HIS A 117 6.19 -4.37 -13.28
CA HIS A 117 6.72 -5.16 -12.18
C HIS A 117 6.77 -4.34 -10.89
N SER A 118 7.28 -3.11 -10.94
CA SER A 118 7.31 -2.23 -9.78
C SER A 118 5.89 -1.91 -9.27
N ALA A 119 4.96 -1.59 -10.17
CA ALA A 119 3.57 -1.33 -9.78
C ALA A 119 2.92 -2.51 -9.04
N GLU A 120 3.15 -3.74 -9.51
CA GLU A 120 2.66 -4.96 -8.86
C GLU A 120 3.29 -5.20 -7.48
N MET A 121 4.59 -4.96 -7.33
CA MET A 121 5.30 -5.21 -6.07
C MET A 121 4.95 -4.18 -5.00
N TYR A 122 4.65 -2.95 -5.42
CA TYR A 122 4.32 -1.85 -4.53
C TYR A 122 3.08 -2.15 -3.68
N GLU A 123 2.02 -2.70 -4.28
CA GLU A 123 0.77 -2.99 -3.56
C GLU A 123 1.01 -3.97 -2.40
N LEU A 124 1.68 -5.10 -2.67
CA LEU A 124 2.03 -6.09 -1.63
C LEU A 124 2.99 -5.50 -0.59
N GLY A 125 3.97 -4.71 -1.02
CA GLY A 125 4.92 -4.05 -0.13
C GLY A 125 4.23 -3.11 0.87
N VAL A 126 3.30 -2.28 0.39
CA VAL A 126 2.51 -1.38 1.23
C VAL A 126 1.60 -2.16 2.18
N GLU A 127 0.94 -3.22 1.70
CA GLU A 127 0.08 -4.06 2.55
C GLU A 127 0.87 -4.72 3.69
N LEU A 128 2.07 -5.23 3.39
CA LEU A 128 2.98 -5.78 4.40
C LEU A 128 3.47 -4.70 5.37
N LEU A 129 3.85 -3.52 4.87
CA LEU A 129 4.32 -2.39 5.69
C LEU A 129 3.27 -1.98 6.73
N PHE A 130 2.02 -1.80 6.31
CA PHE A 130 0.91 -1.47 7.19
C PHE A 130 0.27 -2.68 7.85
N ARG A 131 0.90 -3.86 7.77
CA ARG A 131 0.50 -5.08 8.48
C ARG A 131 -0.96 -5.48 8.21
N GLY A 132 -1.38 -5.39 6.96
CA GLY A 132 -2.72 -5.81 6.53
C GLY A 132 -3.80 -4.74 6.65
N THR A 133 -3.46 -3.47 6.94
CA THR A 133 -4.46 -2.40 7.09
C THR A 133 -4.47 -1.41 5.93
N ALA A 134 -3.62 -1.56 4.90
CA ALA A 134 -3.55 -0.54 3.86
C ALA A 134 -4.82 -0.51 3.01
N ASP A 135 -5.41 -1.68 2.72
CA ASP A 135 -6.71 -1.76 2.05
C ASP A 135 -7.84 -1.07 2.86
N VAL A 136 -7.88 -1.31 4.18
CA VAL A 136 -8.82 -0.66 5.11
C VAL A 136 -8.65 0.86 5.10
N MET A 137 -7.40 1.33 5.09
CA MET A 137 -7.08 2.76 5.00
C MET A 137 -7.56 3.38 3.68
N ARG A 138 -7.40 2.67 2.54
CA ARG A 138 -7.84 3.15 1.23
C ARG A 138 -9.36 3.29 1.15
N ARG A 139 -10.13 2.33 1.68
CA ARG A 139 -11.59 2.38 1.68
C ARG A 139 -12.18 3.60 2.38
N GLN A 140 -11.42 4.27 3.26
CA GLN A 140 -11.88 5.48 3.92
C GLN A 140 -12.13 6.66 2.96
N ILE A 141 -11.71 6.56 1.69
CA ILE A 141 -12.07 7.53 0.64
C ILE A 141 -13.49 7.34 0.09
N ILE A 142 -14.10 6.16 0.24
CA ILE A 142 -15.41 5.85 -0.35
C ILE A 142 -16.55 6.64 0.32
N PRO A 143 -16.61 6.77 1.67
CA PRO A 143 -17.66 7.54 2.35
C PRO A 143 -17.97 8.94 1.80
N PRO A 144 -17.00 9.86 1.62
CA PRO A 144 -17.29 11.17 1.04
C PRO A 144 -17.79 11.09 -0.41
N ILE A 145 -17.28 10.14 -1.20
CA ILE A 145 -17.74 9.92 -2.59
C ILE A 145 -19.20 9.47 -2.60
N THR A 146 -19.56 8.47 -1.79
CA THR A 146 -20.93 7.96 -1.71
C THR A 146 -21.91 9.03 -1.24
N ARG A 147 -21.51 9.85 -0.26
CA ARG A 147 -22.35 10.98 0.20
C ARG A 147 -22.59 11.99 -0.91
N PHE A 148 -21.55 12.37 -1.64
CA PHE A 148 -21.67 13.27 -2.79
C PHE A 148 -22.57 12.69 -3.89
N VAL A 149 -22.38 11.41 -4.23
CA VAL A 149 -23.22 10.72 -5.23
C VAL A 149 -24.70 10.73 -4.82
N ARG A 150 -25.00 10.52 -3.53
CA ARG A 150 -26.36 10.60 -2.98
C ARG A 150 -26.92 12.03 -3.06
N GLU A 151 -26.11 13.03 -2.69
CA GLU A 151 -26.48 14.44 -2.70
C GLU A 151 -26.90 14.93 -4.10
N VAL A 152 -26.18 14.52 -5.14
CA VAL A 152 -26.49 14.92 -6.53
C VAL A 152 -27.58 14.06 -7.20
N GLY A 153 -28.27 13.20 -6.45
CA GLY A 153 -29.39 12.39 -6.95
C GLY A 153 -28.99 11.08 -7.63
N GLY A 154 -27.78 10.57 -7.36
CA GLY A 154 -27.33 9.24 -7.77
C GLY A 154 -26.25 9.21 -8.84
N ALA A 155 -25.71 8.01 -9.09
CA ALA A 155 -24.53 7.80 -9.93
C ALA A 155 -24.68 8.26 -11.40
N LYS A 156 -25.90 8.29 -11.93
CA LYS A 156 -26.18 8.77 -13.30
C LYS A 156 -25.81 10.25 -13.52
N HIS A 157 -25.66 11.02 -12.45
CA HIS A 157 -25.31 12.44 -12.47
C HIS A 157 -23.83 12.71 -12.21
N VAL A 158 -23.02 11.66 -12.00
CA VAL A 158 -21.60 11.79 -11.64
C VAL A 158 -20.73 11.11 -12.69
N ARG A 159 -19.61 11.74 -13.03
CA ARG A 159 -18.48 11.09 -13.70
C ARG A 159 -17.29 11.09 -12.75
N LEU A 160 -16.77 9.90 -12.45
CA LEU A 160 -15.65 9.70 -11.54
C LEU A 160 -14.41 9.27 -12.32
N LEU A 161 -13.26 9.87 -12.02
CA LEU A 161 -11.96 9.52 -12.56
C LEU A 161 -11.00 9.24 -11.41
N ASP A 162 -10.46 8.02 -11.34
CA ASP A 162 -9.42 7.65 -10.39
C ASP A 162 -8.04 7.83 -11.04
N VAL A 163 -7.30 8.85 -10.60
CA VAL A 163 -5.98 9.20 -11.16
C VAL A 163 -4.89 8.65 -10.26
N ALA A 164 -3.88 8.01 -10.87
CA ALA A 164 -2.81 7.32 -10.14
C ALA A 164 -3.35 6.24 -9.19
N CYS A 165 -4.37 5.51 -9.63
CA CYS A 165 -5.12 4.49 -8.89
C CYS A 165 -4.31 3.22 -8.53
N GLY A 166 -3.02 3.19 -8.90
CA GLY A 166 -2.16 2.02 -8.75
C GLY A 166 -2.73 0.85 -9.53
N THR A 167 -3.20 -0.17 -8.82
CA THR A 167 -3.81 -1.35 -9.42
C THR A 167 -5.32 -1.24 -9.64
N GLY A 168 -5.90 -0.05 -9.44
CA GLY A 168 -7.31 0.25 -9.67
C GLY A 168 -8.25 -0.20 -8.56
N ARG A 169 -7.73 -0.86 -7.52
CA ARG A 169 -8.53 -1.59 -6.53
C ARG A 169 -9.47 -0.72 -5.67
N THR A 170 -9.19 0.57 -5.51
CA THR A 170 -9.95 1.42 -4.60
C THR A 170 -11.38 1.70 -5.10
N LEU A 171 -11.56 1.80 -6.42
CA LEU A 171 -12.82 2.25 -7.05
C LEU A 171 -13.32 1.33 -8.18
N HIS A 172 -12.72 0.16 -8.36
CA HIS A 172 -13.05 -0.80 -9.42
C HIS A 172 -13.74 -2.06 -8.88
#